data_AF-A0A4V2XAV4-F1
#
_entry.id   AF-A0A4V2XAV4-F1
#
_cell.length_a   1.000
_cell.length_b   1.000
_cell.length_c   1.000
_cell.angle_alpha   90.00
_cell.angle_beta   90.00
_cell.angle_gamma   90.00
#
_symmetry.space_group_name_H-M   'P 1'
#
loop_
_entity.id
_entity.type
_entity.pdbx_description
1 polymer ?
#
loop_
_entity_poly.entity_id
_entity_poly.type
_entity_poly.pdbx_seq_one_letter_code
_entity_poly.pdbx_strand_id
1 'polypeptide(L)'
;MAGKFKNLSYIARGNSNLGGIARMVAFAESDFEGGTGWPKRADLGETGEVTVAPPLKDAVIGAELSFDHGSCRVKSSKKGALGYQNHDHEVEAKFAGVSPAQMPAVEAFFNEGGVIVAYYKNGNRRVFGASWNPLVIEESDDSGAKGGDPNAISFKGKATDLDFHAPFLASSVTLPTDAMAVKAMPFTVGA
;
A
#
# COMPACT_ATOMS: atom_id res chain seq x y z
N MET A 1 19.49 -31.50 0.32
CA MET A 1 18.73 -30.50 -0.47
C MET A 1 17.66 -29.94 0.44
N ALA A 2 17.66 -28.63 0.75
CA ALA A 2 16.64 -28.05 1.62
C ALA A 2 15.26 -28.14 0.94
N GLY A 3 14.21 -28.47 1.70
CA GLY A 3 12.85 -28.57 1.17
C GLY A 3 12.35 -27.24 0.56
N LYS A 4 11.41 -27.30 -0.40
CA LYS A 4 10.89 -26.12 -1.09
C LYS A 4 10.16 -25.12 -0.16
N PHE A 5 9.66 -25.57 0.99
CA PHE A 5 8.93 -24.75 1.98
C PHE A 5 9.81 -24.32 3.17
N LYS A 6 11.10 -24.03 2.94
CA LYS A 6 12.12 -23.89 3.99
C LYS A 6 11.99 -22.69 4.95
N ASN A 7 11.00 -21.82 4.80
CA ASN A 7 10.85 -20.58 5.61
C ASN A 7 9.43 -20.31 6.12
N LEU A 8 8.51 -21.27 6.01
CA LEU A 8 7.14 -21.12 6.53
C LEU A 8 7.07 -21.70 7.96
N SER A 9 7.45 -20.90 8.95
CA SER A 9 7.41 -21.27 10.37
C SER A 9 6.58 -20.29 11.18
N TYR A 10 6.07 -20.76 12.32
CA TYR A 10 5.45 -19.86 13.28
C TYR A 10 6.52 -18.94 13.89
N ILE A 11 6.16 -17.69 14.17
CA ILE A 11 7.00 -16.81 14.99
C ILE A 11 6.80 -17.21 16.45
N ALA A 12 7.91 -17.47 17.15
CA ALA A 12 7.88 -17.94 18.54
C ALA A 12 7.09 -17.01 19.47
N ARG A 13 6.33 -17.60 20.43
CA ARG A 13 5.62 -16.83 21.46
C ARG A 13 6.62 -15.96 22.24
N GLY A 14 6.31 -14.68 22.41
CA GLY A 14 7.20 -13.69 23.04
C GLY A 14 7.96 -12.80 22.05
N ASN A 15 8.06 -13.18 20.78
CA ASN A 15 8.49 -12.28 19.71
C ASN A 15 7.26 -11.53 19.16
N SER A 16 7.33 -10.20 19.15
CA SER A 16 6.26 -9.35 18.66
C SER A 16 6.09 -9.52 17.15
N ASN A 17 4.94 -10.06 16.72
CA ASN A 17 4.47 -10.03 15.33
C ASN A 17 3.27 -9.07 15.23
N LEU A 18 3.39 -7.90 15.88
CA LEU A 18 2.34 -6.89 15.86
C LEU A 18 2.23 -6.32 14.44
N GLY A 19 1.27 -6.87 13.69
CA GLY A 19 0.77 -6.23 12.48
C GLY A 19 0.13 -4.88 12.80
N GLY A 20 -0.03 -4.06 11.77
CA GLY A 20 -0.62 -2.74 11.91
C GLY A 20 0.08 -1.76 10.98
N ILE A 21 -0.73 -0.96 10.30
CA ILE A 21 -0.27 0.05 9.36
C ILE A 21 -0.17 1.36 10.13
N ALA A 22 0.93 2.07 9.94
CA ALA A 22 1.21 3.37 10.56
C ALA A 22 0.85 4.52 9.61
N ARG A 23 1.17 4.38 8.32
CA ARG A 23 0.82 5.32 7.26
C ARG A 23 0.79 4.59 5.91
N MET A 24 0.15 5.21 4.92
CA MET A 24 0.27 4.80 3.52
C MET A 24 0.77 5.96 2.69
N VAL A 25 1.46 5.64 1.60
CA VAL A 25 1.85 6.59 0.57
C VAL A 25 1.25 6.12 -0.73
N ALA A 26 0.51 7.00 -1.41
CA ALA A 26 -0.15 6.69 -2.66
C ALA A 26 0.49 7.48 -3.81
N PHE A 27 0.67 6.82 -4.94
CA PHE A 27 1.09 7.41 -6.21
C PHE A 27 0.05 7.07 -7.26
N ALA A 28 -0.39 8.07 -8.03
CA ALA A 28 -1.32 7.88 -9.14
C ALA A 28 -0.63 7.15 -10.31
N GLU A 29 -1.37 6.58 -11.25
CA GLU A 29 -0.76 6.00 -12.46
C GLU A 29 0.04 7.05 -13.26
N SER A 30 -0.48 8.28 -13.40
CA SER A 30 0.19 9.39 -14.10
C SER A 30 1.45 9.88 -13.40
N ASP A 31 1.67 9.55 -12.12
CA ASP A 31 2.88 9.95 -11.40
C ASP A 31 4.12 9.21 -11.92
N PHE A 32 3.93 8.05 -12.58
CA PHE A 32 5.01 7.25 -13.12
C PHE A 32 5.48 7.76 -14.48
N GLU A 33 6.77 7.56 -14.80
CA GLU A 33 7.30 7.81 -16.13
C GLU A 33 6.55 6.95 -17.16
N GLY A 34 6.07 7.60 -18.23
CA GLY A 34 5.25 6.93 -19.24
C GLY A 34 5.92 5.68 -19.81
N GLY A 35 5.18 4.57 -19.88
CA GLY A 35 5.71 3.30 -20.38
C GLY A 35 6.57 2.52 -19.38
N THR A 36 6.69 2.97 -18.13
CA THR A 36 7.42 2.25 -17.07
C THR A 36 6.46 1.64 -16.04
N GLY A 37 6.30 0.31 -16.09
CA GLY A 37 5.54 -0.43 -15.08
C GLY A 37 6.26 -0.48 -13.74
N TRP A 38 5.55 -0.43 -12.62
CA TRP A 38 6.15 -0.65 -11.30
C TRP A 38 5.10 -1.05 -10.24
N PRO A 39 5.40 -2.01 -9.34
CA PRO A 39 6.48 -2.98 -9.48
C PRO A 39 6.15 -3.97 -10.61
N LYS A 40 7.18 -4.43 -11.31
CA LYS A 40 7.11 -5.56 -12.24
C LYS A 40 7.61 -6.81 -11.53
N ARG A 41 7.23 -7.98 -12.05
CA ARG A 41 7.77 -9.25 -11.57
C ARG A 41 9.30 -9.32 -11.60
N ALA A 42 9.92 -8.68 -12.58
CA ALA A 42 11.37 -8.59 -12.72
C ALA A 42 12.04 -7.72 -11.62
N ASP A 43 11.28 -6.84 -10.97
CA ASP A 43 11.78 -5.98 -9.90
C ASP A 43 11.81 -6.72 -8.55
N LEU A 44 11.18 -7.90 -8.46
CA LEU A 44 11.20 -8.73 -7.26
C LEU A 44 12.48 -9.57 -7.23
N GLY A 45 13.32 -9.34 -6.21
CA GLY A 45 14.49 -10.17 -5.93
C GLY A 45 14.11 -11.58 -5.46
N GLU A 46 15.12 -12.41 -5.21
CA GLU A 46 14.93 -13.81 -4.77
C GLU A 46 14.16 -13.94 -3.44
N THR A 47 14.20 -12.90 -2.60
CA THR A 47 13.47 -12.80 -1.33
C THR A 47 12.01 -12.36 -1.50
N GLY A 48 11.59 -11.97 -2.70
CA GLY A 48 10.26 -11.39 -2.96
C GLY A 48 10.15 -9.91 -2.58
N GLU A 49 11.28 -9.24 -2.39
CA GLU A 49 11.37 -7.81 -2.13
C GLU A 49 11.61 -7.02 -3.41
N VAL A 50 11.00 -5.84 -3.52
CA VAL A 50 11.29 -4.86 -4.56
C VAL A 50 12.48 -4.02 -4.11
N THR A 51 13.55 -4.05 -4.90
CA THR A 51 14.79 -3.28 -4.67
C THR A 51 14.93 -2.08 -5.59
N VAL A 52 14.04 -1.95 -6.57
CA VAL A 52 14.02 -0.86 -7.55
C VAL A 52 13.07 0.23 -7.05
N ALA A 53 13.55 1.47 -6.98
CA ALA A 53 12.71 2.62 -6.67
C ALA A 53 11.62 2.82 -7.74
N PRO A 54 10.44 3.35 -7.37
CA PRO A 54 9.41 3.66 -8.36
C PRO A 54 9.95 4.70 -9.35
N PRO A 55 9.78 4.48 -10.67
CA PRO A 55 10.19 5.43 -11.71
C PRO A 55 9.17 6.57 -11.79
N LEU A 56 9.22 7.47 -10.81
CA LEU A 56 8.32 8.62 -10.73
C LEU A 56 8.83 9.75 -11.63
N LYS A 57 7.91 10.56 -12.16
CA LYS A 57 8.25 11.81 -12.84
C LYS A 57 8.93 12.78 -11.88
N ASP A 58 9.70 13.71 -12.43
CA ASP A 58 10.41 14.73 -11.64
C ASP A 58 9.47 15.48 -10.69
N ALA A 59 9.94 15.68 -9.46
CA ALA A 59 9.27 16.41 -8.38
C ALA A 59 7.93 15.82 -7.88
N VAL A 60 7.54 14.62 -8.31
CA VAL A 60 6.39 13.92 -7.74
C VAL A 60 6.64 13.58 -6.28
N ILE A 61 5.71 13.99 -5.41
CA ILE A 61 5.65 13.61 -4.01
C ILE A 61 4.33 12.85 -3.80
N GLY A 62 4.44 11.60 -3.36
CA GLY A 62 3.26 10.76 -3.13
C GLY A 62 2.34 11.32 -2.03
N ALA A 63 1.05 11.04 -2.14
CA ALA A 63 0.06 11.45 -1.15
C ALA A 63 0.21 10.63 0.14
N GLU A 64 0.50 11.29 1.25
CA GLU A 64 0.58 10.65 2.55
C GLU A 64 -0.80 10.53 3.20
N LEU A 65 -1.18 9.29 3.49
CA LEU A 65 -2.42 8.93 4.16
C LEU A 65 -2.11 8.51 5.59
N SER A 66 -2.66 9.26 6.55
CA SER A 66 -2.60 8.96 7.98
C SER A 66 -3.98 8.61 8.50
N PHE A 67 -4.07 7.56 9.31
CA PHE A 67 -5.34 7.02 9.80
C PHE A 67 -5.26 6.78 11.31
N ASP A 68 -6.43 6.72 11.93
CA ASP A 68 -6.57 6.35 13.32
C ASP A 68 -6.19 4.88 13.55
N HIS A 69 -5.91 4.56 14.80
CA HIS A 69 -5.47 3.22 15.14
C HIS A 69 -6.55 2.18 14.81
N GLY A 70 -6.20 1.21 13.97
CA GLY A 70 -7.10 0.13 13.57
C GLY A 70 -8.07 0.49 12.43
N SER A 71 -7.98 1.69 11.85
CA SER A 71 -8.85 2.11 10.75
C SER A 71 -8.25 1.83 9.35
N CYS A 72 -7.14 1.10 9.27
CA CYS A 72 -6.52 0.70 8.00
C CYS A 72 -6.14 -0.78 7.97
N ARG A 73 -6.33 -1.41 6.81
CA ARG A 73 -6.02 -2.81 6.54
C ARG A 73 -5.56 -2.99 5.10
N VAL A 74 -4.59 -3.88 4.91
CA VAL A 74 -4.13 -4.30 3.58
C VAL A 74 -4.18 -5.82 3.48
N LYS A 75 -4.47 -6.34 2.28
CA LYS A 75 -4.58 -7.78 2.01
C LYS A 75 -3.88 -8.08 0.68
N SER A 76 -3.24 -9.24 0.64
CA SER A 76 -2.79 -9.85 -0.60
C SER A 76 -3.22 -11.31 -0.57
N SER A 77 -4.01 -11.73 -1.56
CA SER A 77 -4.52 -13.09 -1.65
C SER A 77 -4.10 -13.73 -2.95
N LYS A 78 -3.94 -15.06 -2.95
CA LYS A 78 -3.68 -15.86 -4.14
C LYS A 78 -4.85 -16.81 -4.33
N LYS A 79 -5.45 -16.82 -5.51
CA LYS A 79 -6.60 -17.67 -5.85
C LYS A 79 -6.37 -18.31 -7.21
N GLY A 80 -7.29 -19.19 -7.62
CA GLY A 80 -7.23 -19.87 -8.92
C GLY A 80 -6.68 -21.29 -8.86
N ALA A 81 -6.93 -22.04 -9.94
CA ALA A 81 -6.44 -23.40 -10.10
C ALA A 81 -4.91 -23.43 -10.31
N LEU A 82 -4.27 -24.55 -9.98
CA LEU A 82 -2.83 -24.72 -10.21
C LEU A 82 -2.48 -24.43 -11.69
N GLY A 83 -1.53 -23.53 -11.93
CA GLY A 83 -1.16 -23.06 -13.28
C GLY A 83 -1.92 -21.81 -13.76
N TYR A 84 -3.03 -21.45 -13.11
CA TYR A 84 -3.85 -20.26 -13.42
C TYR A 84 -4.08 -19.42 -12.16
N GLN A 85 -3.05 -19.32 -11.32
CA GLN A 85 -3.17 -18.62 -10.07
C GLN A 85 -2.96 -17.13 -10.30
N ASN A 86 -3.90 -16.34 -9.83
CA ASN A 86 -3.81 -14.88 -9.82
C ASN A 86 -3.69 -14.36 -8.38
N HIS A 87 -3.21 -13.13 -8.27
CA HIS A 87 -3.06 -12.42 -7.03
C HIS A 87 -3.99 -11.20 -7.00
N ASP A 88 -4.68 -11.04 -5.88
CA ASP A 88 -5.51 -9.86 -5.59
C ASP A 88 -4.80 -9.00 -4.54
N HIS A 89 -4.69 -7.70 -4.81
CA HIS A 89 -4.24 -6.68 -3.85
C HIS A 89 -5.43 -5.86 -3.41
N GLU A 90 -5.57 -5.65 -2.10
CA GLU A 90 -6.64 -4.86 -1.52
C GLU A 90 -6.09 -3.97 -0.41
N VAL A 91 -6.52 -2.71 -0.42
CA VAL A 91 -6.20 -1.70 0.58
C VAL A 91 -7.50 -1.09 1.07
N GLU A 92 -7.69 -0.99 2.39
CA GLU A 92 -8.86 -0.37 3.01
C GLU A 92 -8.37 0.64 4.06
N ALA A 93 -8.93 1.83 4.05
CA ALA A 93 -8.65 2.86 5.04
C ALA A 93 -9.92 3.64 5.37
N LYS A 94 -10.07 4.05 6.62
CA LYS A 94 -11.16 4.92 7.08
C LYS A 94 -10.56 6.14 7.76
N PHE A 95 -11.02 7.30 7.35
CA PHE A 95 -10.62 8.60 7.88
C PHE A 95 -11.78 9.19 8.68
N ALA A 96 -11.49 9.60 9.91
CA ALA A 96 -12.45 10.33 10.72
C ALA A 96 -12.52 11.79 10.26
N GLY A 97 -13.74 12.28 10.06
CA GLY A 97 -14.03 13.63 9.61
C GLY A 97 -13.87 13.80 8.10
N VAL A 98 -14.74 14.64 7.54
CA VAL A 98 -14.72 15.07 6.14
C VAL A 98 -14.45 16.56 6.11
N SER A 99 -13.40 16.97 5.39
CA SER A 99 -13.12 18.37 5.13
C SER A 99 -13.26 18.70 3.64
N PRO A 100 -13.69 19.92 3.28
CA PRO A 100 -13.79 20.34 1.88
C PRO A 100 -12.48 20.25 1.09
N ALA A 101 -11.33 20.30 1.78
CA ALA A 101 -10.02 20.18 1.16
C ALA A 101 -9.65 18.71 0.81
N GLN A 102 -10.25 17.73 1.48
CA GLN A 102 -10.00 16.31 1.21
C GLN A 102 -10.74 15.85 -0.05
N MET A 103 -11.97 16.31 -0.27
CA MET A 103 -12.80 15.91 -1.41
C MET A 103 -12.12 16.03 -2.78
N PRO A 104 -11.49 17.15 -3.17
CA PRO A 104 -10.82 17.23 -4.47
C PRO A 104 -9.57 16.35 -4.58
N ALA A 105 -8.83 16.14 -3.48
CA ALA A 105 -7.67 15.25 -3.47
C ALA A 105 -8.08 13.77 -3.63
N VAL A 106 -9.21 13.44 -3.00
CA VAL A 106 -9.85 12.14 -3.05
C VAL A 106 -10.37 11.89 -4.48
N GLU A 107 -11.15 12.81 -5.07
CA GLU A 107 -11.63 12.73 -6.47
C GLU A 107 -10.52 12.63 -7.52
N ALA A 108 -9.40 13.34 -7.33
CA ALA A 108 -8.25 13.25 -8.24
C ALA A 108 -7.64 11.83 -8.25
N PHE A 109 -7.54 11.21 -7.08
CA PHE A 109 -7.03 9.85 -6.94
C PHE A 109 -8.00 8.79 -7.48
N PHE A 110 -9.30 9.08 -7.46
CA PHE A 110 -10.35 8.19 -7.97
C PHE A 110 -10.31 7.94 -9.47
N ASN A 111 -10.03 8.97 -10.25
CA ASN A 111 -10.17 8.90 -11.70
C ASN A 111 -9.04 8.10 -12.38
N GLU A 112 -7.99 7.77 -11.64
CA GLU A 112 -6.78 7.17 -12.20
C GLU A 112 -6.33 5.92 -11.44
N GLY A 113 -6.61 5.82 -10.14
CA GLY A 113 -6.08 4.75 -9.31
C GLY A 113 -4.55 4.85 -9.18
N GLY A 114 -3.91 3.79 -8.71
CA GLY A 114 -2.45 3.76 -8.69
C GLY A 114 -1.84 2.70 -7.77
N VAL A 115 -0.68 3.04 -7.21
CA VAL A 115 0.12 2.14 -6.36
C VAL A 115 0.19 2.72 -4.96
N ILE A 116 -0.04 1.86 -3.96
CA ILE A 116 0.00 2.25 -2.55
C ILE A 116 1.10 1.48 -1.82
N VAL A 117 1.95 2.22 -1.12
CA VAL A 117 2.97 1.67 -0.22
C VAL A 117 2.49 1.80 1.23
N ALA A 118 2.28 0.65 1.88
CA ALA A 118 1.89 0.59 3.28
C ALA A 118 3.13 0.49 4.18
N TYR A 119 3.21 1.39 5.16
CA TYR A 119 4.25 1.40 6.18
C TYR A 119 3.71 0.72 7.43
N TYR A 120 4.30 -0.41 7.79
CA TYR A 120 3.94 -1.14 9.00
C TYR A 120 4.64 -0.56 10.22
N LYS A 121 4.01 -0.72 11.38
CA LYS A 121 4.56 -0.24 12.67
C LYS A 121 5.93 -0.84 13.04
N ASN A 122 6.30 -1.97 12.44
CA ASN A 122 7.58 -2.63 12.65
C ASN A 122 8.70 -2.09 11.73
N GLY A 123 8.46 -1.05 10.94
CA GLY A 123 9.43 -0.50 9.99
C GLY A 123 9.33 -1.07 8.58
N ASN A 124 8.66 -2.20 8.40
CA ASN A 124 8.56 -2.83 7.08
C ASN A 124 7.62 -2.03 6.18
N ARG A 125 7.91 -2.09 4.88
CA ARG A 125 7.11 -1.43 3.85
C ARG A 125 6.64 -2.48 2.86
N ARG A 126 5.42 -2.32 2.32
CA ARG A 126 4.87 -3.27 1.36
C ARG A 126 4.07 -2.55 0.29
N VAL A 127 4.24 -2.99 -0.95
CA VAL A 127 3.66 -2.35 -2.14
C VAL A 127 2.41 -3.08 -2.57
N PHE A 128 1.33 -2.34 -2.83
CA PHE A 128 0.04 -2.84 -3.28
C PHE A 128 -0.35 -2.17 -4.59
N GLY A 129 -0.90 -2.96 -5.51
CA GLY A 129 -1.10 -2.57 -6.91
C GLY A 129 0.16 -2.65 -7.76
N ALA A 130 0.02 -2.28 -9.03
CA ALA A 130 1.10 -2.03 -9.98
C ALA A 130 0.68 -0.88 -10.90
N SER A 131 1.61 -0.06 -11.40
CA SER A 131 1.24 1.10 -12.23
C SER A 131 0.52 0.70 -13.52
N TRP A 132 0.86 -0.45 -14.13
CA TRP A 132 0.15 -0.98 -15.31
C TRP A 132 -1.15 -1.72 -15.00
N ASN A 133 -1.42 -2.01 -13.73
CA ASN A 133 -2.66 -2.60 -13.26
C ASN A 133 -2.99 -1.95 -11.90
N PRO A 134 -3.41 -0.67 -11.94
CA PRO A 134 -3.53 0.15 -10.76
C PRO A 134 -4.60 -0.39 -9.81
N LEU A 135 -4.48 -0.03 -8.53
CA LEU A 135 -5.59 -0.19 -7.59
C LEU A 135 -6.75 0.68 -8.08
N VAL A 136 -7.87 0.04 -8.41
CA VAL A 136 -9.13 0.72 -8.67
C VAL A 136 -9.72 1.11 -7.32
N ILE A 137 -10.04 2.39 -7.17
CA ILE A 137 -10.47 2.93 -5.90
C ILE A 137 -12.00 3.04 -5.85
N GLU A 138 -12.56 2.68 -4.70
CA GLU A 138 -13.94 2.91 -4.29
C GLU A 138 -13.94 3.78 -3.02
N GLU A 139 -14.78 4.82 -2.96
CA GLU A 139 -15.09 5.55 -1.73
C GLU A 139 -16.50 5.30 -1.27
N SER A 140 -16.68 5.48 0.04
CA SER A 140 -17.97 5.70 0.65
C SER A 140 -17.83 6.80 1.69
N ASP A 141 -18.57 7.88 1.52
CA ASP A 141 -18.77 8.87 2.56
C ASP A 141 -20.00 8.48 3.40
N ASP A 142 -19.89 8.60 4.72
CA ASP A 142 -20.97 8.36 5.68
C ASP A 142 -21.01 9.51 6.68
N SER A 143 -22.08 10.31 6.59
CA SER A 143 -22.31 11.44 7.50
C SER A 143 -22.78 11.00 8.88
N GLY A 144 -23.11 9.72 9.05
CA GLY A 144 -23.82 9.20 10.21
C GLY A 144 -25.30 9.55 10.19
N ALA A 145 -26.14 8.69 10.79
CA ALA A 145 -27.60 8.90 10.89
C ALA A 145 -28.00 9.50 12.24
N LYS A 146 -27.18 9.34 13.28
CA LYS A 146 -27.39 9.80 14.66
C LYS A 146 -26.20 10.65 15.11
N GLY A 147 -26.42 11.50 16.11
CA GLY A 147 -25.36 12.39 16.63
C GLY A 147 -24.13 11.71 17.25
N GLY A 148 -24.16 10.39 17.43
CA GLY A 148 -23.00 9.59 17.85
C GLY A 148 -22.37 8.76 16.73
N ASP A 149 -22.94 8.79 15.52
CA ASP A 149 -22.39 8.06 14.39
C ASP A 149 -21.16 8.82 13.86
N PRO A 150 -20.09 8.11 13.50
CA PRO A 150 -18.87 8.74 13.01
C PRO A 150 -19.10 9.34 11.62
N ASN A 151 -18.81 10.62 11.47
CA ASN A 151 -18.64 11.24 10.16
C ASN A 151 -17.31 10.75 9.58
N ALA A 152 -17.34 9.93 8.52
CA ALA A 152 -16.14 9.25 8.03
C ALA A 152 -16.16 8.99 6.52
N ILE A 153 -14.99 9.14 5.90
CA ILE A 153 -14.74 8.64 4.54
C ILE A 153 -14.04 7.30 4.64
N SER A 154 -14.63 6.30 4.00
CA SER A 154 -14.02 5.00 3.79
C SER A 154 -13.48 4.92 2.36
N PHE A 155 -12.26 4.41 2.24
CA PHE A 155 -11.55 4.19 1.00
C PHE A 155 -11.24 2.70 0.87
N LYS A 156 -11.44 2.16 -0.34
CA LYS A 156 -11.06 0.80 -0.68
C LYS A 156 -10.43 0.75 -2.07
N GLY A 157 -9.16 0.37 -2.15
CA GLY A 157 -8.47 0.10 -3.40
C GLY A 157 -8.39 -1.40 -3.68
N LYS A 158 -8.65 -1.82 -4.92
CA LYS A 158 -8.53 -3.22 -5.35
C LYS A 158 -7.87 -3.34 -6.72
N ALA A 159 -6.91 -4.24 -6.83
CA ALA A 159 -6.36 -4.71 -8.10
C ALA A 159 -6.47 -6.24 -8.12
N THR A 160 -6.96 -6.78 -9.23
CA THR A 160 -7.06 -8.23 -9.46
C THR A 160 -6.13 -8.64 -10.58
N ASP A 161 -5.95 -9.95 -10.75
CA ASP A 161 -5.23 -10.50 -11.90
C ASP A 161 -3.74 -10.09 -11.97
N LEU A 162 -3.14 -9.85 -10.81
CA LEU A 162 -1.71 -9.64 -10.68
C LEU A 162 -0.97 -10.99 -10.65
N ASP A 163 0.28 -10.99 -11.08
CA ASP A 163 1.14 -12.17 -11.16
C ASP A 163 2.07 -12.34 -9.94
N PHE A 164 1.98 -11.45 -8.95
CA PHE A 164 2.73 -11.51 -7.70
C PHE A 164 1.89 -11.15 -6.47
N HIS A 165 2.29 -11.68 -5.31
CA HIS A 165 1.83 -11.16 -4.03
C HIS A 165 2.44 -9.79 -3.78
N ALA A 166 1.73 -8.95 -3.01
CA ALA A 166 2.19 -7.63 -2.59
C ALA A 166 3.61 -7.76 -2.04
N PRO A 167 4.63 -7.24 -2.74
CA PRO A 167 6.01 -7.44 -2.34
C PRO A 167 6.38 -6.52 -1.20
N PHE A 168 7.34 -6.94 -0.38
CA PHE A 168 7.97 -6.02 0.57
C PHE A 168 8.86 -5.04 -0.21
N LEU A 169 8.95 -3.79 0.24
CA LEU A 169 9.89 -2.82 -0.31
C LEU A 169 11.16 -2.87 0.53
N ALA A 170 12.30 -3.17 -0.10
CA ALA A 170 13.58 -3.28 0.58
C ALA A 170 13.92 -1.97 1.33
N SER A 171 14.53 -2.05 2.52
CA SER A 171 14.85 -0.87 3.35
C SER A 171 15.76 0.14 2.64
N SER A 172 16.62 -0.33 1.74
CA SER A 172 17.53 0.49 0.93
C SER A 172 16.83 1.37 -0.10
N VAL A 173 15.58 1.06 -0.47
CA VAL A 173 14.81 1.91 -1.40
C VAL A 173 14.31 3.12 -0.63
N THR A 174 14.64 4.31 -1.11
CA THR A 174 14.13 5.58 -0.56
C THR A 174 12.97 6.06 -1.40
N LEU A 175 11.85 6.39 -0.77
CA LEU A 175 10.74 7.09 -1.41
C LEU A 175 10.86 8.59 -1.17
N PRO A 176 10.36 9.46 -2.08
CA PRO A 176 10.39 10.91 -1.88
C PRO A 176 9.80 11.36 -0.53
N THR A 177 8.76 10.65 -0.06
CA THR A 177 8.08 10.87 1.23
C THR A 177 8.87 10.41 2.46
N ASP A 178 10.00 9.72 2.29
CA ASP A 178 10.88 9.33 3.42
C ASP A 178 11.76 10.51 3.87
N ALA A 179 12.13 11.41 2.96
CA ALA A 179 12.94 12.59 3.27
C ALA A 179 12.12 13.83 3.67
N MET A 180 10.87 13.92 3.19
CA MET A 180 9.98 15.07 3.36
C MET A 180 8.69 14.74 4.13
N ALA A 181 8.74 13.79 5.07
CA ALA A 181 7.55 13.30 5.76
C ALA A 181 6.73 14.47 6.37
N VAL A 182 5.49 14.64 5.89
CA VAL A 182 4.60 15.74 6.32
C VAL A 182 4.13 15.50 7.77
N LYS A 183 4.23 14.26 8.25
CA LYS A 183 4.08 13.86 9.65
C LYS A 183 5.27 13.02 10.09
N ALA A 184 5.73 13.22 11.33
CA ALA A 184 6.86 12.50 11.89
C ALA A 184 6.69 10.98 11.69
N MET A 185 7.70 10.34 11.08
CA MET A 185 7.72 8.89 10.97
C MET A 185 7.67 8.30 12.39
N PRO A 186 6.73 7.40 12.71
CA PRO A 186 6.65 6.82 14.05
C PRO A 186 7.85 5.89 14.36
N PHE A 187 8.72 5.65 13.39
CA PHE A 187 9.95 4.89 13.50
C PHE A 187 10.98 5.42 12.49
N THR A 188 12.26 5.31 12.83
CA THR A 188 13.36 5.55 11.90
C THR A 188 13.45 4.40 10.89
N VAL A 189 13.42 4.71 9.59
CA VAL A 189 13.77 3.73 8.55
C VAL A 189 15.27 3.51 8.67
N GLY A 190 15.69 2.28 8.99
CA GLY A 190 17.11 1.94 9.10
C GLY A 190 17.81 2.15 7.76
N ALA A 191 18.96 2.83 7.80
CA ALA A 191 19.86 3.02 6.65
C ALA A 191 20.37 1.69 6.09
#